data_AF-A0A0F9DBD6-F1
#
_entry.id   AF-A0A0F9DBD6-F1
#
_cell.length_a   1.000
_cell.length_b   1.000
_cell.length_c   1.000
_cell.angle_alpha   90.00
_cell.angle_beta   90.00
_cell.angle_gamma   90.00
#
_symmetry.space_group_name_H-M   'P 1'
#
loop_
_entity.id
_entity.type
_entity.pdbx_description
1 polymer ?
#
loop_
_entity_poly.entity_id
_entity_poly.type
_entity_poly.pdbx_seq_one_letter_code
_entity_poly.pdbx_strand_id
1 'polypeptide(L)'
;NPTHYAIALRYEMGRDAAPVCVAKGADRMAAQIRKIARDNEVPIVENRPLARALHAVVEVDDAIPVEHWQAVAEIIGYVMDLQRNTRRKPPAGSSIRIDD
;
A
#
# COMPACT_ATOMS: atom_id res chain seq x y z
N ASN A 1 9.41 5.95 -20.61
CA ASN A 1 8.09 6.18 -19.98
C ASN A 1 8.09 5.50 -18.62
N PRO A 2 8.22 6.20 -17.48
CA PRO A 2 8.25 5.54 -16.18
C PRO A 2 6.87 4.95 -15.85
N THR A 3 6.77 3.63 -15.81
CA THR A 3 5.55 2.93 -15.40
C THR A 3 5.26 3.19 -13.92
N HIS A 4 4.07 3.68 -13.61
CA HIS A 4 3.59 3.88 -12.25
C HIS A 4 2.78 2.66 -11.79
N TYR A 5 2.98 2.22 -10.56
CA TYR A 5 2.24 1.09 -9.98
C TYR A 5 1.41 1.56 -8.79
N ALA A 6 0.26 0.91 -8.59
CA ALA A 6 -0.51 1.00 -7.36
C ALA A 6 -1.00 -0.40 -6.97
N ILE A 7 -0.97 -0.69 -5.67
CA ILE A 7 -1.53 -1.89 -5.06
C ILE A 7 -2.37 -1.40 -3.88
N ALA A 8 -3.62 -1.84 -3.82
CA ALA A 8 -4.50 -1.66 -2.68
C ALA A 8 -4.47 -2.92 -1.83
N LEU A 9 -4.20 -2.77 -0.54
CA LEU A 9 -4.11 -3.86 0.42
C LEU A 9 -5.21 -3.71 1.47
N ARG A 10 -5.80 -4.84 1.86
CA ARG A 10 -6.70 -4.97 3.01
C ARG A 10 -6.00 -5.79 4.09
N TYR A 11 -6.16 -5.39 5.34
CA TYR A 11 -5.76 -6.21 6.48
C TYR A 11 -6.77 -6.07 7.61
N GLU A 12 -7.47 -7.16 7.90
CA GLU A 12 -8.40 -7.26 9.03
C GLU A 12 -7.76 -8.05 10.17
N MET A 13 -7.42 -7.36 11.26
CA MET A 13 -6.79 -7.97 12.43
C MET A 13 -7.70 -9.06 13.03
N GLY A 14 -7.14 -10.25 13.26
CA GLY A 14 -7.88 -11.41 13.77
C GLY A 14 -8.64 -12.22 12.72
N ARG A 15 -8.68 -11.74 11.46
CA ARG A 15 -9.24 -12.47 10.31
C ARG A 15 -8.15 -12.84 9.30
N ASP A 16 -7.40 -11.85 8.85
CA ASP A 16 -6.39 -12.03 7.82
C ASP A 16 -5.04 -12.44 8.47
N ALA A 17 -4.45 -13.53 8.00
CA ALA A 17 -3.12 -13.97 8.43
C ALA A 17 -2.02 -13.02 7.92
N ALA A 18 -2.25 -12.39 6.76
CA ALA A 18 -1.40 -11.40 6.13
C ALA A 18 -2.25 -10.45 5.27
N PRO A 19 -1.76 -9.24 4.95
CA PRO A 19 -2.47 -8.31 4.07
C PRO A 19 -2.81 -8.92 2.72
N VAL A 20 -4.04 -8.71 2.26
CA VAL A 20 -4.59 -9.25 1.01
C VAL A 20 -4.64 -8.15 -0.05
N CYS A 21 -4.20 -8.46 -1.26
CA CYS A 21 -4.31 -7.55 -2.41
C CYS A 21 -5.75 -7.52 -2.90
N VAL A 22 -6.38 -6.34 -2.86
CA VAL A 22 -7.77 -6.16 -3.34
C VAL A 22 -7.83 -5.45 -4.68
N ALA A 23 -6.76 -4.78 -5.09
CA ALA A 23 -6.59 -4.24 -6.44
C ALA A 23 -5.11 -4.01 -6.74
N LYS A 24 -4.71 -4.18 -8.00
CA LYS A 24 -3.38 -3.80 -8.50
C LYS A 24 -3.49 -3.24 -9.91
N GLY A 25 -2.55 -2.38 -10.28
CA GLY A 25 -2.47 -1.92 -11.67
C GLY A 25 -1.26 -1.07 -11.98
N ALA A 26 -1.07 -0.87 -13.29
CA ALA A 26 -0.05 0.00 -13.86
C ALA A 26 -0.68 1.20 -14.58
N ASP A 27 0.09 2.29 -14.68
CA ASP A 27 -0.22 3.50 -15.45
C ASP A 27 -1.65 4.04 -15.21
N ARG A 28 -2.54 3.92 -16.21
CA ARG A 28 -3.93 4.41 -16.12
C ARG A 28 -4.69 3.73 -14.99
N MET A 29 -4.52 2.42 -14.83
CA MET A 29 -5.17 1.69 -13.73
C MET A 29 -4.61 2.13 -12.38
N ALA A 30 -3.29 2.32 -12.28
CA ALA A 30 -2.68 2.83 -11.07
C ALA A 30 -3.21 4.22 -10.69
N ALA A 31 -3.41 5.11 -11.68
CA ALA A 31 -4.00 6.43 -11.48
C ALA A 31 -5.46 6.33 -10.98
N GLN A 32 -6.25 5.41 -11.55
CA GLN A 32 -7.63 5.18 -11.12
C GLN A 32 -7.71 4.65 -9.69
N ILE A 33 -6.86 3.69 -9.32
CA ILE A 33 -6.78 3.16 -7.94
C ILE A 33 -6.48 4.30 -6.95
N ARG A 34 -5.49 5.15 -7.25
CA ARG A 34 -5.15 6.30 -6.39
C ARG A 34 -6.29 7.30 -6.29
N LYS A 35 -7.03 7.55 -7.38
CA LYS A 35 -8.20 8.41 -7.37
C LYS A 35 -9.27 7.86 -6.42
N ILE A 36 -9.63 6.59 -6.56
CA ILE A 36 -10.64 5.94 -5.71
C ILE A 36 -10.20 5.95 -4.24
N ALA A 37 -8.92 5.68 -3.96
CA ALA A 37 -8.39 5.73 -2.60
C ALA A 37 -8.60 7.12 -1.96
N ARG A 38 -8.28 8.21 -2.68
CA ARG A 38 -8.54 9.57 -2.20
C ARG A 38 -10.03 9.84 -1.97
N ASP A 39 -10.87 9.47 -2.94
CA ASP A 39 -12.32 9.69 -2.86
C ASP A 39 -12.96 8.96 -1.67
N ASN A 40 -12.29 7.95 -1.10
CA ASN A 40 -12.73 7.16 0.05
C ASN A 40 -11.83 7.31 1.28
N GLU A 41 -10.99 8.35 1.33
CA GLU A 41 -10.09 8.64 2.47
C GLU A 41 -9.15 7.48 2.85
N VAL A 42 -8.81 6.63 1.89
CA VAL A 42 -7.84 5.55 2.05
C VAL A 42 -6.42 6.12 1.94
N PRO A 43 -5.57 5.96 2.97
CA PRO A 43 -4.21 6.51 2.97
C PRO A 43 -3.36 5.97 1.81
N ILE A 44 -2.62 6.86 1.14
CA ILE A 44 -1.71 6.51 0.05
C ILE A 44 -0.27 6.69 0.50
N VAL A 45 0.49 5.60 0.47
CA VAL A 45 1.93 5.59 0.80
C VAL A 45 2.73 5.31 -0.47
N GLU A 46 3.64 6.22 -0.82
CA GLU A 46 4.58 6.00 -1.91
C GLU A 46 5.77 5.20 -1.41
N ASN A 47 5.96 4.00 -1.94
CA ASN A 47 7.20 3.22 -1.80
C ASN A 47 7.50 2.55 -3.14
N ARG A 48 8.38 3.15 -3.96
CA ARG A 48 8.58 2.70 -5.35
C ARG A 48 9.15 1.28 -5.45
N PRO A 49 10.17 0.88 -4.68
CA PRO A 49 10.68 -0.49 -4.72
C PRO A 49 9.63 -1.52 -4.31
N LEU A 50 8.92 -1.28 -3.20
CA LEU A 50 7.92 -2.21 -2.70
C LEU A 50 6.71 -2.32 -3.63
N ALA A 51 6.23 -1.20 -4.17
CA ALA A 51 5.11 -1.22 -5.12
C ALA A 51 5.48 -1.99 -6.40
N ARG A 52 6.71 -1.85 -6.89
CA ARG A 52 7.19 -2.64 -8.04
C ARG A 52 7.26 -4.13 -7.71
N ALA A 53 7.81 -4.48 -6.55
CA ALA A 53 7.92 -5.86 -6.10
C ALA A 53 6.55 -6.51 -5.95
N LEU A 54 5.65 -5.91 -5.17
CA LEU A 54 4.30 -6.42 -4.94
C LEU A 54 3.50 -6.56 -6.25
N HIS A 55 3.56 -5.56 -7.13
CA HIS A 55 2.87 -5.65 -8.42
C HIS A 55 3.36 -6.85 -9.26
N ALA A 56 4.65 -7.19 -9.16
CA ALA A 56 5.24 -8.28 -9.93
C ALA A 56 4.87 -9.67 -9.40
N VAL A 57 4.58 -9.83 -8.10
CA VAL A 57 4.45 -11.16 -7.47
C VAL A 57 3.10 -11.45 -6.81
N VAL A 58 2.27 -10.43 -6.53
CA VAL A 58 0.99 -10.60 -5.83
C VAL A 58 -0.17 -10.48 -6.81
N GLU A 59 -1.12 -11.42 -6.80
CA GLU A 59 -2.36 -11.30 -7.56
C GLU A 59 -3.53 -10.77 -6.72
N VAL A 60 -4.60 -10.35 -7.38
CA VAL A 60 -5.82 -9.90 -6.68
C VAL A 60 -6.45 -11.09 -5.94
N ASP A 61 -6.95 -10.83 -4.75
CA ASP A 61 -7.50 -11.78 -3.77
C ASP A 61 -6.47 -12.68 -3.07
N ASP A 62 -5.18 -12.55 -3.41
CA ASP A 62 -4.09 -13.26 -2.73
C ASP A 62 -3.49 -12.45 -1.58
N ALA A 63 -3.01 -13.17 -0.56
CA ALA A 63 -2.18 -12.61 0.49
C ALA A 63 -0.77 -12.27 -0.03
N ILE A 64 -0.15 -11.23 0.52
CA ILE A 64 1.22 -10.87 0.18
C ILE A 64 2.21 -11.99 0.58
N PRO A 65 3.26 -12.24 -0.23
CA PRO A 65 4.34 -13.17 0.11
C PRO A 65 5.10 -12.77 1.37
N VAL A 66 5.63 -13.78 2.07
CA VAL A 66 6.30 -13.65 3.37
C VAL A 66 7.47 -12.67 3.33
N GLU A 67 8.23 -12.63 2.22
CA GLU A 67 9.33 -11.71 2.00
C GLU A 67 8.94 -10.23 2.06
N HIS A 68 7.65 -9.92 1.92
CA HIS A 68 7.13 -8.56 1.95
C HIS A 68 6.39 -8.22 3.24
N TRP A 69 6.21 -9.18 4.16
CA TRP A 69 5.43 -8.98 5.39
C TRP A 69 5.98 -7.86 6.25
N GLN A 70 7.29 -7.85 6.52
CA GLN A 70 7.90 -6.84 7.39
C GLN A 70 7.68 -5.42 6.84
N ALA A 71 7.98 -5.20 5.56
CA ALA A 71 7.85 -3.89 4.94
C ALA A 71 6.39 -3.40 4.90
N VAL A 72 5.44 -4.29 4.62
CA VAL A 72 4.01 -3.94 4.62
C VAL A 72 3.49 -3.71 6.04
N ALA A 73 3.91 -4.52 7.02
CA ALA A 73 3.53 -4.35 8.43
C ALA A 73 4.02 -2.99 8.98
N GLU A 74 5.23 -2.56 8.63
CA GLU A 74 5.75 -1.25 8.99
C GLU A 74 4.91 -0.11 8.39
N ILE A 75 4.44 -0.26 7.15
CA ILE A 75 3.53 0.71 6.50
C ILE A 75 2.17 0.74 7.19
N ILE A 76 1.58 -0.42 7.50
CA ILE A 76 0.31 -0.51 8.21
C ILE A 76 0.42 0.16 9.58
N GLY A 77 1.47 -0.16 10.35
CA GLY A 77 1.72 0.44 11.66
C GLY A 77 1.89 1.96 11.56
N TYR A 78 2.62 2.44 10.55
CA TYR A 78 2.76 3.88 10.30
C TYR A 78 1.43 4.57 9.98
N VAL A 79 0.57 3.96 9.16
CA VAL A 79 -0.77 4.48 8.84
C VAL A 79 -1.66 4.51 10.09
N MET A 80 -1.64 3.46 10.91
CA MET A 80 -2.38 3.42 12.17
C MET A 80 -1.91 4.49 13.16
N ASP A 81 -0.60 4.72 13.25
CA ASP A 81 -0.02 5.77 14.10
C ASP A 81 -0.44 7.17 13.62
N LEU A 82 -0.49 7.40 12.30
CA LEU A 82 -0.96 8.66 11.71
C LEU A 82 -2.42 8.94 12.07
N GLN A 83 -3.29 7.93 11.98
CA GLN A 83 -4.70 8.04 12.37
C GLN A 83 -4.89 8.34 13.87
N ARG A 84 -3.93 7.94 14.72
CA ARG A 84 -3.90 8.24 16.15
C ARG A 84 -3.16 9.54 16.49
N ASN A 85 -2.74 10.31 15.49
CA ASN A 85 -1.94 11.54 15.64
C ASN A 85 -0.61 11.31 16.40
N THR A 86 -0.05 10.11 16.27
CA THR A 86 1.25 9.75 16.85
C THR A 86 2.36 10.11 15.86
N ARG A 87 3.36 10.89 16.31
CA ARG A 87 4.50 11.24 15.46
C ARG A 87 5.46 10.06 15.33
N ARG A 88 5.50 9.48 14.13
CA ARG A 88 6.48 8.45 13.74
C ARG A 88 7.15 8.84 12.42
N LYS A 89 8.42 8.47 12.26
CA LYS A 89 9.12 8.61 10.98
C LYS A 89 8.53 7.60 9.98
N PRO A 90 8.30 7.96 8.70
CA PRO A 90 7.84 7.00 7.72
C PRO A 90 8.86 5.84 7.57
N PRO A 91 8.38 4.62 7.25
CA PRO A 91 9.25 3.47 6.96
C PRO A 91 10.26 3.77 5.85
N ALA A 92 11.31 2.96 5.76
CA ALA A 92 12.36 3.16 4.76
C ALA A 92 11.79 3.21 3.34
N GLY A 93 12.19 4.23 2.56
CA GLY A 93 11.74 4.43 1.18
C GLY A 93 10.26 4.82 1.04
N SER A 94 9.58 5.15 2.15
CA SER A 94 8.16 5.50 2.16
C SER A 94 7.94 7.00 2.39
N SER A 95 6.95 7.58 1.70
CA SER A 95 6.43 8.92 1.98
C SER A 95 4.90 8.92 1.89
N ILE A 96 4.24 9.75 2.71
CA ILE A 96 2.79 9.98 2.55
C ILE A 96 2.60 10.84 1.31
N ARG A 97 1.71 10.42 0.43
CA ARG A 97 1.18 11.29 -0.61
C ARG A 97 -0.06 11.98 -0.07
N ILE A 98 0.10 13.25 0.29
CA ILE A 98 -1.00 14.05 0.81
C ILE A 98 -1.81 14.61 -0.36
N ASP A 99 -1.20 15.05 -1.46
CA ASP A 99 -1.90 15.55 -2.66
C ASP A 99 -1.01 15.45 -3.93
N ASP A 100 -1.63 15.19 -5.09
CA ASP A 100 -1.16 15.49 -6.46
C ASP A 100 -2.30 16.23 -7.17
#